data_AF-A0A8T9VK67-F1
#
_entry.id   AF-A0A8T9VK67-F1
#
_cell.length_a   1.000
_cell.length_b   1.000
_cell.length_c   1.000
_cell.angle_alpha   90.00
_cell.angle_beta   90.00
_cell.angle_gamma   90.00
#
_symmetry.space_group_name_H-M   'P 1'
#
loop_
_entity.id
_entity.type
_entity.pdbx_description
1 polymer ?
#
loop_
_entity_poly.entity_id
_entity_poly.type
_entity_poly.pdbx_seq_one_letter_code
_entity_poly.pdbx_strand_id
1 'polypeptide(L)'
;MNQKNKKDLAKQRIEKLFKQAQKKYSENPELSHRYMEIAWKLKLKTRVEIPKPYRNRVCRKCQSYLVPGDNQKTRIHNSKIIHRCLECGNIKRIPLNNQKQ
;
A
#
# COMPACT_ATOMS: atom_id res chain seq x y z
N MET A 1 7.10 -25.53 14.27
CA MET A 1 6.19 -24.52 13.68
C MET A 1 6.62 -24.18 12.24
N ASN A 2 5.87 -24.65 11.25
CA ASN A 2 6.18 -24.52 9.82
C ASN A 2 6.34 -23.07 9.34
N GLN A 3 7.34 -22.81 8.49
CA GLN A 3 7.61 -21.48 7.92
C GLN A 3 6.45 -20.94 7.07
N LYS A 4 5.65 -21.83 6.46
CA LYS A 4 4.47 -21.49 5.65
C LYS A 4 3.41 -20.74 6.48
N ASN A 5 3.12 -21.25 7.69
CA ASN A 5 2.15 -20.66 8.62
C ASN A 5 2.58 -19.25 9.09
N LYS A 6 3.90 -19.00 9.24
CA LYS A 6 4.42 -17.69 9.64
C LYS A 6 4.21 -16.62 8.56
N LYS A 7 4.38 -16.98 7.28
CA LYS A 7 4.16 -16.07 6.16
C LYS A 7 2.68 -15.75 5.97
N ASP A 8 1.81 -16.74 6.11
CA ASP A 8 0.36 -16.52 5.98
C ASP A 8 -0.19 -15.69 7.15
N LEU A 9 0.26 -15.94 8.38
CA LEU A 9 -0.07 -15.09 9.52
C LEU A 9 0.44 -13.64 9.33
N ALA A 10 1.62 -13.47 8.74
CA ALA A 10 2.15 -12.14 8.43
C ALA A 10 1.28 -11.41 7.38
N LYS A 11 0.82 -12.10 6.34
CA LYS A 11 -0.12 -11.53 5.36
C LYS A 11 -1.42 -11.08 6.03
N GLN A 12 -2.03 -11.93 6.86
CA GLN A 12 -3.25 -11.59 7.60
C GLN A 12 -3.05 -10.36 8.51
N ARG A 13 -1.90 -10.26 9.18
CA ARG A 13 -1.55 -9.09 10.00
C ARG A 13 -1.41 -7.82 9.16
N ILE A 14 -0.73 -7.89 8.01
CA ILE A 14 -0.61 -6.77 7.07
C ILE A 14 -2.01 -6.32 6.63
N GLU A 15 -2.89 -7.24 6.23
CA GLU A 15 -4.26 -6.92 5.82
C GLU A 15 -5.05 -6.24 6.94
N LYS A 16 -4.92 -6.72 8.19
CA LYS A 16 -5.56 -6.11 9.34
C LYS A 16 -5.07 -4.67 9.57
N LEU A 17 -3.76 -4.44 9.45
CA LEU A 17 -3.18 -3.10 9.55
C LEU A 17 -3.69 -2.17 8.45
N PHE A 18 -3.81 -2.64 7.21
CA PHE A 18 -4.41 -1.87 6.11
C PHE A 18 -5.87 -1.49 6.40
N LYS A 19 -6.68 -2.44 6.91
CA LYS A 19 -8.08 -2.17 7.27
C LYS A 19 -8.19 -1.14 8.41
N GLN A 20 -7.32 -1.23 9.41
CA GLN A 20 -7.29 -0.26 10.52
C GLN A 20 -6.84 1.12 10.05
N ALA A 21 -5.79 1.17 9.20
CA ALA A 21 -5.31 2.40 8.59
C ALA A 21 -6.41 3.08 7.76
N GLN A 22 -7.18 2.32 6.98
CA GLN A 22 -8.31 2.86 6.22
C GLN A 22 -9.38 3.49 7.13
N LYS A 23 -9.75 2.83 8.23
CA LYS A 23 -10.75 3.35 9.17
C LYS A 23 -10.27 4.60 9.89
N LYS A 24 -9.00 4.61 10.30
CA LYS A 24 -8.42 5.70 11.08
C LYS A 24 -7.95 6.88 10.25
N TYR A 25 -7.77 6.73 8.95
CA TYR A 25 -7.29 7.81 8.08
C TYR A 25 -8.19 9.06 8.14
N SER A 26 -9.52 8.90 8.14
CA SER A 26 -10.44 10.03 8.19
C SER A 26 -10.41 10.80 9.53
N GLU A 27 -10.07 10.12 10.62
CA GLU A 27 -9.99 10.72 11.96
C GLU A 27 -8.59 11.27 12.26
N ASN A 28 -7.56 10.51 11.88
CA ASN A 28 -6.16 10.81 12.15
C ASN A 28 -5.25 10.17 11.09
N PRO A 29 -4.84 10.94 10.07
CA PRO A 29 -3.95 10.49 9.01
C PRO A 29 -2.57 10.00 9.51
N GLU A 30 -2.02 10.63 10.55
CA GLU A 30 -0.70 10.28 11.10
C GLU A 30 -0.69 8.87 11.70
N LEU A 31 -1.74 8.48 12.43
CA LEU A 31 -1.89 7.11 12.93
C LEU A 31 -1.98 6.09 11.80
N SER A 32 -2.68 6.45 10.72
CA SER A 32 -2.78 5.63 9.52
C SER A 32 -1.40 5.38 8.89
N HIS A 33 -0.55 6.42 8.83
CA HIS A 33 0.83 6.31 8.35
C HIS A 33 1.68 5.44 9.25
N ARG A 34 1.56 5.59 10.57
CA ARG A 34 2.27 4.74 11.54
C ARG A 34 1.91 3.26 11.39
N TYR A 35 0.65 2.92 11.12
CA TYR A 35 0.26 1.54 10.84
C TYR A 35 0.90 1.00 9.56
N MET A 36 1.07 1.85 8.53
CA MET A 36 1.74 1.46 7.30
C MET A 36 3.24 1.24 7.47
N GLU A 37 3.91 2.03 8.31
CA GLU A 37 5.31 1.76 8.69
C GLU A 37 5.47 0.39 9.35
N ILE A 38 4.57 0.05 10.29
CA ILE A 38 4.57 -1.25 10.96
C ILE A 38 4.33 -2.37 9.94
N ALA A 39 3.37 -2.20 9.04
CA ALA A 39 3.09 -3.16 7.98
C ALA A 39 4.30 -3.34 7.05
N TRP A 40 5.03 -2.26 6.74
CA TRP A 40 6.22 -2.30 5.90
C TRP A 40 7.38 -3.03 6.59
N LYS A 41 7.62 -2.75 7.88
CA LYS A 41 8.60 -3.47 8.70
C LYS A 41 8.28 -4.98 8.74
N LEU A 42 7.01 -5.33 8.91
CA LEU A 42 6.57 -6.73 8.91
C LEU A 42 6.79 -7.39 7.55
N LYS A 43 6.44 -6.70 6.45
CA LYS A 43 6.68 -7.14 5.07
C LYS A 43 8.17 -7.43 4.84
N LEU A 44 9.06 -6.51 5.21
CA LEU A 44 10.51 -6.69 5.06
C LEU A 44 11.04 -7.86 5.89
N LYS A 45 10.63 -7.96 7.17
CA LYS A 45 11.08 -9.02 8.08
C LYS A 45 10.67 -10.42 7.61
N THR A 46 9.45 -10.56 7.10
CA THR A 46 8.86 -11.85 6.71
C THR A 46 9.01 -12.17 5.23
N ARG A 47 9.51 -11.22 4.44
CA ARG A 47 9.65 -11.29 2.97
C ARG A 47 8.35 -11.71 2.28
N VAL A 48 7.21 -11.21 2.78
CA VAL A 48 5.89 -11.45 2.19
C VAL A 48 5.53 -10.33 1.21
N GLU A 49 4.79 -10.68 0.17
CA GLU A 49 4.22 -9.68 -0.71
C GLU A 49 3.00 -9.01 -0.08
N ILE A 50 2.85 -7.71 -0.35
CA ILE A 50 1.61 -6.99 -0.04
C ILE A 50 0.52 -7.52 -0.97
N PRO A 51 -0.66 -7.90 -0.44
CA PRO A 51 -1.77 -8.37 -1.25
C PRO A 51 -2.13 -7.35 -2.35
N LYS A 52 -2.52 -7.87 -3.52
CA LYS A 52 -2.86 -7.08 -4.71
C LYS A 52 -3.78 -5.87 -4.43
N PRO A 53 -4.88 -5.97 -3.65
CA PRO A 53 -5.77 -4.82 -3.41
C PRO A 53 -5.08 -3.66 -2.67
N TYR A 54 -4.11 -3.97 -1.81
CA TYR A 54 -3.42 -2.98 -0.97
C TYR A 54 -2.11 -2.46 -1.59
N ARG A 55 -1.62 -3.11 -2.65
CA ARG A 55 -0.33 -2.77 -3.31
C ARG A 55 -0.27 -1.34 -3.85
N ASN A 56 -1.42 -0.72 -4.14
CA ASN A 56 -1.54 0.65 -4.62
C ASN A 56 -1.97 1.65 -3.53
N ARG A 57 -2.28 1.18 -2.33
CA ARG A 57 -2.77 1.97 -1.18
C ARG A 57 -1.64 2.40 -0.23
N VAL A 58 -0.38 2.22 -0.62
CA VAL A 58 0.78 2.59 0.19
C VAL A 58 1.87 3.20 -0.69
N CYS A 59 2.47 4.29 -0.23
CA CYS A 59 3.62 4.87 -0.88
C CYS A 59 4.87 4.03 -0.61
N ARG A 60 5.59 3.63 -1.65
CA ARG A 60 6.84 2.84 -1.47
C ARG A 60 8.00 3.67 -0.90
N LYS A 61 7.92 5.00 -0.98
CA LYS A 61 8.98 5.93 -0.54
C LYS A 61 8.79 6.34 0.92
N CYS A 62 7.71 7.06 1.22
CA CYS A 62 7.43 7.55 2.57
C CYS A 62 6.55 6.62 3.42
N GLN A 63 6.09 5.48 2.89
CA GLN A 63 5.23 4.52 3.60
C GLN A 63 3.89 5.10 4.06
N SER A 64 3.48 6.28 3.57
CA SER A 64 2.16 6.82 3.86
C SER A 64 1.04 5.96 3.26
N TYR A 65 -0.09 5.92 3.98
CA TYR A 65 -1.32 5.33 3.47
C TYR A 65 -1.90 6.23 2.39
N LEU A 66 -2.15 5.68 1.20
CA LEU A 66 -2.61 6.44 0.04
C LEU A 66 -4.11 6.26 -0.18
N VAL A 67 -4.81 7.38 -0.23
CA VAL A 67 -6.24 7.49 -0.52
C VAL A 67 -6.42 8.23 -1.84
N PRO A 68 -6.92 7.55 -2.90
CA PRO A 68 -7.25 8.21 -4.16
C PRO A 68 -8.24 9.35 -3.93
N GLY A 69 -7.93 10.54 -4.43
CA GLY A 69 -8.78 11.73 -4.32
C GLY A 69 -8.41 12.66 -3.15
N ASP A 70 -7.70 12.16 -2.14
CA ASP A 70 -7.20 12.97 -1.03
C ASP A 70 -5.69 13.15 -1.16
N ASN A 71 -4.87 12.32 -0.51
CA ASN A 71 -3.40 12.43 -0.59
C ASN A 71 -2.75 11.68 -1.78
N GLN A 72 -3.56 11.06 -2.64
CA GLN A 72 -3.09 10.42 -3.89
C GLN A 72 -3.80 11.01 -5.10
N LYS A 73 -3.01 11.64 -5.98
CA LYS A 73 -3.48 12.10 -7.30
C LYS A 73 -3.32 11.00 -8.33
N THR A 74 -4.43 10.52 -8.85
CA THR A 74 -4.48 9.52 -9.94
C THR A 74 -4.74 10.22 -11.26
N ARG A 75 -3.90 9.98 -12.27
CA ARG A 75 -4.11 10.44 -13.64
C ARG A 75 -3.98 9.25 -14.59
N ILE A 76 -4.74 9.26 -15.67
CA ILE A 76 -4.59 8.30 -16.76
C ILE A 76 -4.00 9.06 -17.95
N HIS A 77 -2.88 8.57 -18.49
CA HIS A 77 -2.20 9.20 -19.62
C HIS A 77 -1.41 8.14 -20.42
N ASN A 78 -1.48 8.17 -21.75
CA ASN A 78 -0.81 7.24 -22.67
C ASN A 78 -0.90 5.77 -22.21
N SER A 79 -2.12 5.29 -21.95
CA SER A 79 -2.38 3.91 -21.49
C SER A 79 -1.65 3.51 -20.21
N LYS A 80 -1.34 4.48 -19.34
CA LYS A 80 -0.71 4.29 -18.03
C LYS A 80 -1.50 5.03 -16.96
N ILE A 81 -1.70 4.38 -15.82
CA ILE A 81 -2.18 5.00 -14.59
C ILE A 81 -0.98 5.56 -13.84
N ILE A 82 -0.99 6.87 -13.60
CA ILE A 82 0.04 7.60 -12.88
C ILE A 82 -0.53 7.95 -11.50
N HIS A 83 0.00 7.33 -10.46
CA HIS A 83 -0.29 7.67 -9.08
C HIS A 83 0.81 8.59 -8.56
N ARG A 84 0.45 9.80 -8.16
CA ARG A 84 1.36 10.71 -7.45
C ARG A 84 0.96 10.77 -5.99
N CYS A 85 1.90 10.48 -5.11
CA CYS A 85 1.77 10.73 -3.68
C CYS A 85 1.92 12.24 -3.43
N LEU A 86 0.96 12.85 -2.76
CA LEU A 86 1.00 14.28 -2.43
C LEU A 86 1.85 14.56 -1.17
N GLU A 87 2.08 13.56 -0.32
CA GLU A 87 2.95 13.68 0.87
C GLU A 87 4.43 13.86 0.52
N CYS A 88 4.95 13.04 -0.40
CA CYS A 88 6.40 13.01 -0.72
C CYS A 88 6.74 13.25 -2.19
N GLY A 89 5.72 13.47 -3.03
CA GLY A 89 5.88 13.68 -4.47
C GLY A 89 6.19 12.43 -5.29
N ASN A 90 6.32 11.24 -4.68
CA ASN A 90 6.68 10.01 -5.40
C ASN A 90 5.65 9.66 -6.48
N ILE A 91 6.13 9.31 -7.69
CA ILE A 91 5.29 8.99 -8.84
C ILE A 91 5.43 7.51 -9.17
N LYS A 92 4.30 6.79 -9.15
CA LYS A 92 4.19 5.40 -9.58
C LYS A 92 3.43 5.34 -10.90
N ARG A 93 4.00 4.66 -11.90
CA ARG A 93 3.38 4.45 -13.21
C ARG A 93 3.00 2.97 -13.34
N ILE A 94 1.74 2.71 -13.70
CA ILE A 94 1.17 1.37 -13.86
C ILE A 94 0.61 1.29 -15.27
N PRO A 95 1.11 0.40 -16.15
CA PRO A 95 0.52 0.23 -17.48
C PRO A 95 -0.92 -0.32 -17.36
N LEU A 96 -1.86 0.22 -18.14
CA LEU A 96 -3.22 -0.32 -18.29
C LEU A 96 -3.22 -1.56 -19.19
N ASN A 97 -2.30 -1.64 -20.15
CA ASN A 97 -2.10 -2.83 -20.96
C ASN A 97 -1.40 -3.92 -20.14
N ASN A 98 -2.23 -4.65 -19.41
CA ASN A 98 -1.96 -5.99 -18.94
C ASN A 98 -2.93 -6.97 -19.63
N GLN A 99 -3.17 -6.78 -20.94
CA GLN A 99 -3.49 -7.92 -21.79
C GLN A 99 -2.24 -8.80 -21.77
N LYS A 100 -2.23 -9.76 -20.84
CA LYS A 100 -1.45 -10.96 -21.04
C LYS A 100 -2.01 -11.62 -22.30
N GLN A 101 -1.14 -11.77 -23.29
CA GLN A 101 -1.15 -12.94 -24.17
C GLN A 101 -1.26 -14.23 -23.34
#